data_AF-A0A5B8XE48-F1
#
_entry.id   AF-A0A5B8XE48-F1
#
_cell.length_a   1.000
_cell.length_b   1.000
_cell.length_c   1.000
_cell.angle_alpha   90.00
_cell.angle_beta   90.00
_cell.angle_gamma   90.00
#
_symmetry.space_group_name_H-M   'P 1'
#
loop_
_entity.id
_entity.type
_entity.pdbx_description
1 polymer ?
#
loop_
_entity_poly.entity_id
_entity_poly.type
_entity_poly.pdbx_seq_one_letter_code
_entity_poly.pdbx_strand_id
1 'polypeptide(L)'
;MKNNKNFIIPSIDLLDGKIVRLYKGDFDQKTVYNMDVLTLCENYSQFQNLHIVDLNAAKGQGQKNIEIIREIRKNFSGKIQLGGGIRDLDMAQNMIENEKIDRVVLGTIAIKNPRLTLEILQKLSMEKVVLALDCDGNKFTLKTDGWLKNADCDLFSLLSQYEKFAKYLLITDVNCDGAENGPNCKLYTMVKEKFPSFHLQASGGIANFSDIENLMQITDSAITGKALYSGLMTHIFAKDDLHLAACSKRAEISQKFFKTAKGQYGYGDIFIGVDVPTVRQIAKKYTQNATFSTIQSMMQSKIHEERLLGLFFLVDKYQNAKSLDSKREICDFYLSPKIAQGVNNWDLVDTSCYKILGDFCMKNKDFINTLYSLAKSDNLWLKRISIVSNLALIKAEIFTPCLDICTLFLADKEDLIAKACGWMLREIGKKNIDILSDFLLKNASKMPRIMLSYAIEKMPKEKQIFYRNL
;
A
#
# COMPACT_ATOMS: atom_id res chain seq x y z
N MET A 1 19.57 5.54 -2.87
CA MET A 1 18.36 5.18 -3.64
C MET A 1 17.70 6.47 -4.10
N LYS A 2 17.35 6.62 -5.38
CA LYS A 2 16.48 7.74 -5.81
C LYS A 2 15.20 7.66 -4.97
N ASN A 3 14.71 8.79 -4.45
CA ASN A 3 13.49 8.81 -3.65
C ASN A 3 12.29 8.49 -4.55
N ASN A 4 11.56 7.40 -4.29
CA ASN A 4 10.39 6.96 -5.07
C ASN A 4 9.37 8.08 -5.26
N LYS A 5 9.19 8.93 -4.23
CA LYS A 5 8.26 10.06 -4.23
C LYS A 5 8.62 11.18 -5.21
N ASN A 6 9.91 11.32 -5.56
CA ASN A 6 10.36 12.30 -6.55
C ASN A 6 10.30 11.73 -7.98
N PHE A 7 10.37 10.42 -8.11
CA PHE A 7 10.37 9.72 -9.41
C PHE A 7 8.95 9.55 -9.97
N ILE A 8 7.98 9.30 -9.10
CA ILE A 8 6.58 9.11 -9.48
C ILE A 8 5.91 10.46 -9.74
N ILE A 9 5.22 10.57 -10.88
CA ILE A 9 4.34 11.70 -11.23
C ILE A 9 2.91 11.16 -11.28
N PRO A 10 2.06 11.42 -10.28
CA PRO A 10 0.65 11.06 -10.33
C PRO A 10 -0.03 11.67 -11.55
N SER A 11 -0.96 10.94 -12.17
CA SER A 11 -1.75 11.41 -13.31
C SER A 11 -3.22 11.51 -12.98
N ILE A 12 -3.87 12.60 -13.42
CA ILE A 12 -5.31 12.83 -13.30
C ILE A 12 -5.88 13.09 -14.69
N ASP A 13 -6.85 12.29 -15.11
CA ASP A 13 -7.64 12.58 -16.30
C ASP A 13 -8.95 13.25 -15.87
N LEU A 14 -9.24 14.43 -16.42
CA LEU A 14 -10.43 15.22 -16.10
C LEU A 14 -11.43 15.20 -17.26
N LEU A 15 -12.67 14.84 -16.96
CA LEU A 15 -13.79 14.86 -17.91
C LEU A 15 -15.06 15.34 -17.21
N ASP A 16 -15.65 16.41 -17.74
CA ASP A 16 -16.88 17.04 -17.25
C ASP A 16 -16.81 17.38 -15.74
N GLY A 17 -15.68 17.96 -15.32
CA GLY A 17 -15.41 18.34 -13.92
C GLY A 17 -15.13 17.16 -12.99
N LYS A 18 -14.99 15.94 -13.52
CA LYS A 18 -14.79 14.72 -12.74
C LYS A 18 -13.45 14.07 -13.04
N ILE A 19 -12.89 13.41 -12.02
CA ILE A 19 -11.73 12.54 -12.17
C ILE A 19 -12.19 11.24 -12.81
N VAL A 20 -11.61 10.90 -13.95
CA VAL A 20 -11.95 9.70 -14.69
C VAL A 20 -10.71 8.87 -15.03
N ARG A 21 -10.93 7.65 -15.49
CA ARG A 21 -9.93 6.86 -16.20
C ARG A 21 -10.57 6.24 -17.43
N LEU A 22 -9.89 6.37 -18.56
CA LEU A 22 -10.26 5.70 -19.80
C LEU A 22 -9.51 4.37 -19.91
N TYR A 23 -10.20 3.30 -20.34
CA TYR A 23 -9.51 2.06 -20.72
C TYR A 23 -8.93 2.21 -22.12
N LYS A 24 -7.60 2.17 -22.25
CA LYS A 24 -6.87 2.39 -23.52
C LYS A 24 -7.31 3.66 -24.27
N GLY A 25 -7.57 4.75 -23.54
CA GLY A 25 -7.99 6.03 -24.13
C GLY A 25 -9.43 6.05 -24.66
N ASP A 26 -10.21 4.98 -24.48
CA ASP A 26 -11.59 4.89 -24.95
C ASP A 26 -12.55 5.66 -24.02
N PHE A 27 -13.25 6.65 -24.59
CA PHE A 27 -14.19 7.51 -23.87
C PHE A 27 -15.48 6.83 -23.47
N ASP A 28 -15.86 5.75 -24.17
CA ASP A 28 -17.06 4.98 -23.85
C ASP A 28 -16.78 3.98 -22.71
N GLN A 29 -15.51 3.63 -22.52
CA GLN A 29 -15.04 2.78 -21.42
C GLN A 29 -14.36 3.60 -20.32
N LYS A 30 -15.15 4.47 -19.67
CA LYS A 30 -14.69 5.32 -18.57
C LYS A 30 -15.09 4.79 -17.20
N THR A 31 -14.16 4.88 -16.26
CA THR A 31 -14.43 4.75 -14.82
C THR A 31 -14.40 6.13 -14.19
N VAL A 32 -15.42 6.48 -13.39
CA VAL A 32 -15.47 7.74 -12.65
C VAL A 32 -15.03 7.49 -11.21
N TYR A 33 -14.11 8.31 -10.71
CA TYR A 33 -13.68 8.27 -9.31
C TYR A 33 -14.37 9.39 -8.54
N ASN A 34 -15.25 9.03 -7.61
CA ASN A 34 -15.92 9.98 -6.72
C ASN A 34 -14.97 10.37 -5.57
N MET A 35 -13.95 11.14 -5.89
CA MET A 35 -13.00 11.72 -4.93
C MET A 35 -13.05 13.25 -5.06
N ASP A 36 -13.14 13.96 -3.94
CA ASP A 36 -13.03 15.42 -3.96
C ASP A 36 -11.57 15.87 -4.19
N VAL A 37 -11.42 17.09 -4.68
CA VAL A 37 -10.12 17.66 -5.07
C VAL A 37 -9.18 17.81 -3.88
N LEU A 38 -9.69 18.14 -2.70
CA LEU A 38 -8.88 18.32 -1.49
C LEU A 38 -8.27 16.99 -1.07
N THR A 39 -9.09 15.96 -0.94
CA THR A 39 -8.65 14.59 -0.64
C THR A 39 -7.62 14.10 -1.66
N LEU A 40 -7.83 14.38 -2.95
CA LEU A 40 -6.86 14.03 -3.99
C LEU A 40 -5.52 14.77 -3.80
N CYS A 41 -5.56 16.08 -3.59
CA CYS A 41 -4.36 16.90 -3.39
C CYS A 41 -3.62 16.51 -2.10
N GLU A 42 -4.34 16.19 -1.03
CA GLU A 42 -3.77 15.65 0.21
C GLU A 42 -3.06 14.32 -0.04
N ASN A 43 -3.71 13.39 -0.76
CA ASN A 43 -3.11 12.12 -1.15
C ASN A 43 -1.85 12.31 -2.02
N TYR A 44 -1.82 13.37 -2.81
CA TYR A 44 -0.70 13.67 -3.72
C TYR A 44 0.32 14.66 -3.15
N SER A 45 0.09 15.22 -1.96
CA SER A 45 0.97 16.22 -1.31
C SER A 45 2.42 15.76 -1.12
N GLN A 46 2.63 14.45 -1.10
CA GLN A 46 3.94 13.80 -0.98
C GLN A 46 4.75 13.75 -2.29
N PHE A 47 4.15 14.04 -3.45
CA PHE A 47 4.82 14.04 -4.75
C PHE A 47 5.21 15.47 -5.18
N GLN A 48 6.33 15.57 -5.90
CA GLN A 48 6.84 16.87 -6.35
C GLN A 48 6.20 17.39 -7.64
N ASN A 49 5.62 16.49 -8.44
CA ASN A 49 5.05 16.81 -9.74
C ASN A 49 3.67 16.16 -9.87
N LEU A 50 2.77 16.78 -10.61
CA LEU A 50 1.44 16.27 -10.93
C LEU A 50 1.18 16.43 -12.43
N HIS A 51 0.69 15.37 -13.07
CA HIS A 51 0.26 15.41 -14.45
C HIS A 51 -1.27 15.45 -14.53
N ILE A 52 -1.80 16.39 -15.30
CA ILE A 52 -3.24 16.55 -15.53
C ILE A 52 -3.50 16.48 -17.03
N VAL A 53 -4.51 15.72 -17.43
CA VAL A 53 -5.03 15.66 -18.80
C VAL A 53 -6.46 16.19 -18.82
N ASP A 54 -6.69 17.34 -19.45
CA ASP A 54 -8.02 17.87 -19.72
C ASP A 54 -8.62 17.21 -20.97
N LEU A 55 -9.49 16.22 -20.75
CA LEU A 55 -10.09 15.45 -21.83
C LEU A 55 -11.17 16.25 -22.60
N ASN A 56 -11.82 17.23 -21.97
CA ASN A 56 -12.75 18.11 -22.69
C ASN A 56 -11.99 19.02 -23.64
N ALA A 57 -10.90 19.63 -23.19
CA ALA A 57 -10.04 20.46 -24.04
C ALA A 57 -9.38 19.65 -25.15
N ALA A 58 -8.96 18.40 -24.87
CA ALA A 58 -8.47 17.46 -25.88
C ALA A 58 -9.50 17.23 -26.99
N LYS A 59 -10.79 17.10 -26.64
CA LYS A 59 -11.92 17.00 -27.58
C LYS A 59 -12.31 18.32 -28.27
N GLY A 60 -11.69 19.44 -27.89
CA GLY A 60 -12.02 20.76 -28.44
C GLY A 60 -13.28 21.38 -27.83
N GLN A 61 -13.73 20.88 -26.68
CA GLN A 61 -14.94 21.34 -26.00
C GLN A 61 -14.69 22.50 -25.01
N GLY A 62 -13.60 23.26 -25.20
CA GLY A 62 -13.28 24.45 -24.41
C GLY A 62 -12.77 24.16 -22.99
N GLN A 63 -12.89 25.17 -22.12
CA GLN A 63 -12.28 25.25 -20.78
C GLN A 63 -13.15 24.67 -19.65
N LYS A 64 -13.96 23.63 -19.91
CA LYS A 64 -14.91 23.10 -18.91
C LYS A 64 -14.27 22.66 -17.60
N ASN A 65 -13.00 22.25 -17.63
CA ASN A 65 -12.27 21.80 -16.45
C ASN A 65 -11.39 22.90 -15.83
N ILE A 66 -11.46 24.15 -16.28
CA ILE A 66 -10.54 25.19 -15.80
C ILE A 66 -10.73 25.52 -14.33
N GLU A 67 -11.97 25.48 -13.83
CA GLU A 67 -12.28 25.77 -12.42
C GLU A 67 -11.69 24.71 -11.49
N ILE A 68 -11.86 23.42 -11.82
CA ILE A 68 -11.26 22.32 -11.06
C ILE A 68 -9.73 22.33 -11.16
N ILE A 69 -9.15 22.71 -12.31
CA ILE A 69 -7.69 22.87 -12.46
C ILE A 69 -7.17 23.99 -11.54
N ARG A 70 -7.88 25.12 -11.45
CA ARG A 70 -7.55 26.22 -10.51
C ARG A 70 -7.65 25.76 -9.06
N GLU A 71 -8.64 24.95 -8.73
CA GLU A 71 -8.79 24.38 -7.39
C GLU A 71 -7.63 23.44 -7.04
N ILE A 72 -7.24 22.54 -7.96
CA ILE A 72 -6.07 21.69 -7.80
C ILE A 72 -4.81 22.54 -7.62
N ARG A 73 -4.62 23.57 -8.45
CA ARG A 73 -3.46 24.46 -8.38
C ARG A 73 -3.35 25.15 -7.01
N LYS A 74 -4.46 25.54 -6.39
CA LYS A 74 -4.48 26.16 -5.05
C LYS A 74 -4.07 25.19 -3.94
N ASN A 75 -4.40 23.90 -4.08
CA ASN A 75 -4.24 22.91 -3.01
C ASN A 75 -3.02 21.99 -3.18
N PHE A 76 -2.47 21.89 -4.38
CA PHE A 76 -1.23 21.16 -4.64
C PHE A 76 -0.04 22.11 -4.66
N SER A 77 0.99 21.85 -3.84
CA SER A 77 2.17 22.73 -3.73
C SER A 77 3.30 22.38 -4.71
N GLY A 78 3.27 21.20 -5.34
CA GLY A 78 4.28 20.77 -6.31
C GLY A 78 4.11 21.38 -7.69
N LYS A 79 4.87 20.90 -8.68
CA LYS A 79 4.77 21.38 -10.08
C LYS A 79 3.64 20.69 -10.83
N ILE A 80 2.85 21.43 -11.60
CA ILE A 80 1.76 20.88 -12.43
C ILE A 80 2.15 20.94 -13.90
N GLN A 81 2.03 19.79 -14.59
CA GLN A 81 2.07 19.72 -16.04
C GLN A 81 0.69 19.41 -16.60
N LEU A 82 0.15 20.30 -17.43
CA LEU A 82 -1.21 20.22 -17.98
C LEU A 82 -1.19 19.91 -19.49
N GLY A 83 -1.82 18.80 -19.87
CA GLY A 83 -2.10 18.44 -21.25
C GLY A 83 -3.59 18.51 -21.57
N GLY A 84 -3.91 18.43 -22.86
CA GLY A 84 -5.27 18.45 -23.38
C GLY A 84 -5.62 19.76 -24.05
N GLY A 85 -5.61 19.79 -25.38
CA GLY A 85 -6.22 20.87 -26.16
C GLY A 85 -5.40 22.15 -26.38
N ILE A 86 -4.10 22.16 -26.06
CA ILE A 86 -3.21 23.28 -26.42
C ILE A 86 -2.95 23.24 -27.94
N ARG A 87 -3.48 24.23 -28.66
CA ARG A 87 -3.49 24.27 -30.14
C ARG A 87 -2.66 25.40 -30.74
N ASP A 88 -2.28 26.37 -29.94
CA ASP A 88 -1.54 27.56 -30.35
C ASP A 88 -0.71 28.13 -29.20
N LEU A 89 0.08 29.15 -29.52
CA LEU A 89 0.95 29.85 -28.59
C LEU A 89 0.18 30.61 -27.51
N ASP A 90 -0.93 31.26 -27.87
CA ASP A 90 -1.71 32.08 -26.95
C ASP A 90 -2.33 31.23 -25.83
N MET A 91 -2.87 30.06 -26.17
CA MET A 91 -3.37 29.08 -25.20
C MET A 91 -2.25 28.61 -24.27
N ALA A 92 -1.08 28.31 -24.83
CA ALA A 92 0.08 27.85 -24.06
C ALA A 92 0.56 28.94 -23.07
N GLN A 93 0.65 30.19 -23.52
CA GLN A 93 0.98 31.35 -22.70
C GLN A 93 -0.06 31.57 -21.60
N ASN A 94 -1.35 31.54 -21.93
CA ASN A 94 -2.42 31.72 -20.97
C ASN A 94 -2.37 30.70 -19.82
N MET A 95 -2.11 29.42 -20.12
CA MET A 95 -1.99 28.38 -19.08
C MET A 95 -0.81 28.65 -18.12
N ILE A 96 0.34 29.06 -18.65
CA ILE A 96 1.51 29.34 -17.83
C ILE A 96 1.33 30.62 -17.00
N GLU A 97 0.91 31.71 -17.65
CA GLU A 97 0.97 33.05 -17.07
C GLU A 97 -0.24 33.36 -16.19
N ASN A 98 -1.45 32.96 -16.62
CA ASN A 98 -2.68 33.29 -15.92
C ASN A 98 -3.12 32.15 -14.99
N GLU A 99 -3.09 30.92 -15.47
CA GLU A 99 -3.52 29.75 -14.68
C GLU A 99 -2.44 29.18 -13.77
N LYS A 100 -1.22 29.71 -13.84
CA LYS A 100 -0.06 29.32 -13.03
C LYS A 100 0.29 27.84 -13.16
N ILE A 101 0.10 27.28 -14.35
CA ILE A 101 0.61 25.95 -14.70
C ILE A 101 2.13 26.04 -14.89
N ASP A 102 2.88 25.07 -14.36
CA ASP A 102 4.33 25.07 -14.45
C ASP A 102 4.82 24.62 -15.83
N ARG A 103 4.14 23.63 -16.43
CA ARG A 103 4.43 23.15 -17.79
C ARG A 103 3.18 22.85 -18.60
N VAL A 104 3.18 23.25 -19.87
CA VAL A 104 2.18 22.78 -20.84
C VAL A 104 2.67 21.51 -21.52
N VAL A 105 1.76 20.57 -21.77
CA VAL A 105 2.06 19.29 -22.42
C VAL A 105 1.53 19.33 -23.85
N LEU A 106 2.45 19.23 -24.82
CA LEU A 106 2.18 19.30 -26.25
C LEU A 106 2.20 17.89 -26.85
N GLY A 107 1.01 17.38 -27.19
CA GLY A 107 0.81 16.06 -27.81
C GLY A 107 0.75 16.13 -29.33
N THR A 108 -0.44 15.93 -29.90
CA THR A 108 -0.72 15.96 -31.36
C THR A 108 -0.05 17.11 -32.12
N ILE A 109 0.02 18.32 -31.53
CA ILE A 109 0.66 19.49 -32.16
C ILE A 109 2.17 19.30 -32.39
N ALA A 110 2.86 18.62 -31.47
CA ALA A 110 4.28 18.28 -31.60
C ALA A 110 4.55 17.33 -32.77
N ILE A 111 3.55 16.57 -33.20
CA ILE A 111 3.65 15.63 -34.32
C ILE A 111 3.22 16.31 -35.62
N LYS A 112 2.07 17.00 -35.61
CA LYS A 112 1.45 17.57 -36.83
C LYS A 112 2.01 18.92 -37.24
N ASN A 113 2.54 19.72 -36.31
CA ASN A 113 3.06 21.04 -36.60
C ASN A 113 4.37 21.33 -35.85
N PRO A 114 5.50 20.76 -36.31
CA PRO A 114 6.80 20.98 -35.68
C PRO A 114 7.23 22.45 -35.66
N ARG A 115 6.88 23.22 -36.69
CA ARG A 115 7.19 24.65 -36.77
C ARG A 115 6.57 25.43 -35.60
N LEU A 116 5.26 25.26 -35.38
CA LEU A 116 4.56 25.90 -34.27
C LEU A 116 5.06 25.38 -32.91
N THR A 117 5.41 24.10 -32.82
CA THR A 117 5.97 23.53 -31.59
C THR A 117 7.31 24.17 -31.22
N LEU A 118 8.20 24.37 -32.20
CA LEU A 118 9.46 25.09 -32.00
C LEU A 118 9.24 26.55 -31.62
N GLU A 119 8.25 27.21 -32.23
CA GLU A 119 7.86 28.58 -31.84
C GLU A 119 7.42 28.65 -30.38
N ILE A 120 6.58 27.73 -29.92
CA ILE A 120 6.14 27.65 -28.52
C ILE A 120 7.33 27.42 -27.58
N LEU A 121 8.22 26.47 -27.91
CA LEU A 121 9.42 26.18 -27.12
C LEU A 121 10.33 27.41 -26.98
N GLN A 122 10.52 28.16 -28.07
CA GLN A 122 11.32 29.39 -28.07
C GLN A 122 10.70 30.50 -27.23
N LYS A 123 9.37 30.65 -27.27
CA LYS A 123 8.66 31.72 -26.55
C LYS A 123 8.48 31.44 -25.06
N LEU A 124 8.18 30.20 -24.66
CA LEU A 124 7.88 29.84 -23.28
C LEU A 124 9.08 29.35 -22.46
N SER A 125 10.21 29.03 -23.11
CA SER A 125 11.33 28.24 -22.59
C SER A 125 11.05 26.74 -22.53
N MET A 126 12.08 25.96 -22.84
CA MET A 126 12.07 24.49 -22.79
C MET A 126 11.76 23.91 -21.40
N GLU A 127 11.92 24.70 -20.33
CA GLU A 127 11.57 24.29 -18.95
C GLU A 127 10.06 24.20 -18.71
N LYS A 128 9.28 24.95 -19.50
CA LYS A 128 7.82 25.10 -19.37
C LYS A 128 7.03 24.22 -20.35
N VAL A 129 7.70 23.38 -21.12
CA VAL A 129 7.06 22.55 -22.15
C VAL A 129 7.48 21.10 -21.98
N VAL A 130 6.50 20.20 -22.02
CA VAL A 130 6.69 18.76 -22.14
C VAL A 130 6.18 18.31 -23.50
N LEU A 131 6.99 17.61 -24.28
CA LEU A 131 6.52 16.95 -25.49
C LEU A 131 5.93 15.59 -25.10
N ALA A 132 4.66 15.35 -25.42
CA ALA A 132 4.01 14.07 -25.18
C ALA A 132 3.88 13.30 -26.50
N LEU A 133 4.63 12.21 -26.62
CA LEU A 133 4.69 11.39 -27.82
C LEU A 133 4.11 10.00 -27.51
N ASP A 134 2.85 9.81 -27.91
CA ASP A 134 2.22 8.50 -27.84
C ASP A 134 2.64 7.67 -29.05
N CYS A 135 3.05 6.42 -28.83
CA CYS A 135 3.49 5.55 -29.92
C CYS A 135 3.11 4.09 -29.72
N ASP A 136 3.06 3.33 -30.81
CA ASP A 136 3.17 1.88 -30.75
C ASP A 136 4.63 1.52 -30.42
N GLY A 137 4.91 1.11 -29.19
CA GLY A 137 6.29 0.86 -28.73
C GLY A 137 7.02 -0.28 -29.44
N ASN A 138 6.32 -1.14 -30.19
CA ASN A 138 6.94 -2.20 -30.99
C ASN A 138 7.35 -1.74 -32.39
N LYS A 139 6.61 -0.76 -32.94
CA LYS A 139 6.81 -0.24 -34.31
C LYS A 139 7.40 1.16 -34.35
N PHE A 140 7.46 1.83 -33.20
CA PHE A 140 7.84 3.24 -33.04
C PHE A 140 6.97 4.22 -33.83
N THR A 141 5.82 3.77 -34.33
CA THR A 141 4.87 4.62 -35.07
C THR A 141 4.15 5.53 -34.10
N LEU A 142 4.24 6.84 -34.34
CA LEU A 142 3.57 7.84 -33.52
C LEU A 142 2.05 7.81 -33.73
N LYS A 143 1.32 8.14 -32.66
CA LYS A 143 -0.14 8.16 -32.59
C LYS A 143 -0.62 9.59 -32.36
N THR A 144 -1.68 9.97 -33.06
CA THR A 144 -2.30 11.30 -32.95
C THR A 144 -3.82 11.19 -32.77
N ASP A 145 -4.47 12.32 -32.47
CA ASP A 145 -5.94 12.42 -32.33
C ASP A 145 -6.52 11.42 -31.31
N GLY A 146 -5.89 11.29 -30.13
CA GLY A 146 -6.34 10.34 -29.11
C GLY A 146 -6.17 8.87 -29.53
N TRP A 147 -5.05 8.58 -30.19
CA TRP A 147 -4.63 7.24 -30.65
C TRP A 147 -5.38 6.68 -31.85
N LEU A 148 -6.30 7.45 -32.43
CA LEU A 148 -7.12 7.03 -33.55
C LEU A 148 -6.37 7.05 -34.89
N LYS A 149 -5.28 7.83 -35.01
CA LYS A 149 -4.52 7.95 -36.26
C LYS A 149 -3.04 7.65 -36.06
N ASN A 150 -2.45 6.99 -37.05
CA ASN A 150 -1.00 6.87 -37.20
C ASN A 150 -0.46 8.17 -37.82
N ALA A 151 0.70 8.61 -37.35
CA ALA A 151 1.47 9.64 -38.05
C ALA A 151 2.34 9.01 -39.14
N ASP A 152 2.74 9.83 -40.11
CA ASP A 152 3.60 9.40 -41.22
C ASP A 152 5.09 9.33 -40.81
N CYS A 153 5.44 9.81 -39.60
CA CYS A 153 6.78 9.76 -39.06
C CYS A 153 6.90 8.81 -37.86
N ASP A 154 8.10 8.25 -37.68
CA ASP A 154 8.44 7.47 -36.50
C ASP A 154 8.97 8.35 -35.36
N LEU A 155 8.92 7.79 -34.15
CA LEU A 155 9.34 8.41 -32.90
C LEU A 155 10.76 8.99 -32.97
N PHE A 156 11.74 8.24 -33.46
CA PHE A 156 13.15 8.64 -33.41
C PHE A 156 13.47 9.74 -34.44
N SER A 157 12.83 9.69 -35.61
CA SER A 157 12.94 10.73 -36.62
C SER A 157 12.40 12.08 -36.12
N LEU A 158 11.30 12.06 -35.35
CA LEU A 158 10.75 13.28 -34.76
C LEU A 158 11.62 13.77 -33.59
N LEU A 159 12.08 12.88 -32.70
CA LEU A 159 12.91 13.27 -31.55
C LEU A 159 14.22 13.96 -31.95
N SER A 160 14.86 13.52 -33.03
CA SER A 160 16.06 14.15 -33.58
C SER A 160 15.86 15.64 -33.92
N GLN A 161 14.62 16.05 -34.24
CA GLN A 161 14.30 17.45 -34.56
C GLN A 161 14.17 18.32 -33.30
N TYR A 162 13.85 17.72 -32.16
CA TYR A 162 13.57 18.42 -30.90
C TYR A 162 14.69 18.36 -29.88
N GLU A 163 15.67 17.46 -30.03
CA GLU A 163 16.73 17.20 -29.05
C GLU A 163 17.46 18.47 -28.56
N LYS A 164 17.64 19.46 -29.44
CA LYS A 164 18.32 20.72 -29.09
C LYS A 164 17.39 21.79 -28.51
N PHE A 165 16.08 21.61 -28.57
CA PHE A 165 15.08 22.64 -28.29
C PHE A 165 14.13 22.28 -27.15
N ALA A 166 13.95 21.00 -26.86
CA ALA A 166 13.08 20.51 -25.80
C ALA A 166 13.88 19.80 -24.70
N LYS A 167 13.38 19.88 -23.47
CA LYS A 167 14.00 19.26 -22.29
C LYS A 167 13.20 18.07 -21.78
N TYR A 168 11.89 18.22 -21.67
CA TYR A 168 11.01 17.21 -21.07
C TYR A 168 10.28 16.42 -22.14
N LEU A 169 10.35 15.10 -22.03
CA LEU A 169 9.75 14.16 -22.96
C LEU A 169 8.91 13.15 -22.19
N LEU A 170 7.61 13.11 -22.48
CA LEU A 170 6.69 12.09 -22.01
C LEU A 170 6.44 11.13 -23.16
N ILE A 171 6.74 9.84 -22.97
CA ILE A 171 6.43 8.79 -23.95
C ILE A 171 5.44 7.82 -23.35
N THR A 172 4.33 7.61 -24.07
CA THR A 172 3.36 6.56 -23.75
C THR A 172 3.44 5.44 -24.77
N ASP A 173 3.68 4.21 -24.32
CA ASP A 173 3.41 3.04 -25.17
C ASP A 173 1.93 2.69 -25.09
N VAL A 174 1.21 2.95 -26.18
CA VAL A 174 -0.24 2.72 -26.26
C VAL A 174 -0.61 1.22 -26.14
N ASN A 175 0.35 0.32 -26.36
CA ASN A 175 0.12 -1.12 -26.21
C ASN A 175 0.04 -1.54 -24.73
N CYS A 176 0.68 -0.78 -23.84
CA CYS A 176 0.76 -1.05 -22.41
C CYS A 176 -0.20 -0.18 -21.59
N ASP A 177 -0.67 0.95 -22.13
CA ASP A 177 -1.49 1.87 -21.33
C ASP A 177 -2.82 1.24 -20.85
N GLY A 178 -3.08 1.37 -19.56
CA GLY A 178 -4.25 0.80 -18.89
C GLY A 178 -4.29 -0.73 -18.77
N ALA A 179 -3.30 -1.45 -19.33
CA ALA A 179 -3.28 -2.91 -19.38
C ALA A 179 -2.72 -3.60 -18.13
N GLU A 180 -2.04 -2.88 -17.23
CA GLU A 180 -1.44 -3.41 -15.99
C GLU A 180 -0.55 -4.65 -16.21
N ASN A 181 0.15 -4.72 -17.35
CA ASN A 181 1.02 -5.83 -17.73
C ASN A 181 2.53 -5.46 -17.72
N GLY A 182 2.87 -4.31 -17.15
CA GLY A 182 4.24 -3.79 -17.07
C GLY A 182 4.53 -2.75 -18.16
N PRO A 183 5.43 -1.78 -17.88
CA PRO A 183 5.86 -0.77 -18.84
C PRO A 183 6.81 -1.37 -19.89
N ASN A 184 6.88 -0.75 -21.08
CA ASN A 184 7.81 -1.16 -22.12
C ASN A 184 9.24 -0.67 -21.84
N CYS A 185 9.93 -1.32 -20.90
CA CYS A 185 11.30 -0.98 -20.51
C CYS A 185 12.28 -0.94 -21.71
N LYS A 186 12.08 -1.80 -22.72
CA LYS A 186 12.93 -1.81 -23.92
C LYS A 186 12.82 -0.50 -24.69
N LEU A 187 11.60 -0.02 -24.93
CA LEU A 187 11.36 1.27 -25.58
C LEU A 187 12.09 2.40 -24.85
N TYR A 188 11.93 2.47 -23.53
CA TYR A 188 12.52 3.54 -22.73
C TYR A 188 14.05 3.49 -22.70
N THR A 189 14.65 2.29 -22.64
CA THR A 189 16.10 2.11 -22.74
C THR A 189 16.63 2.65 -24.06
N MET A 190 16.02 2.26 -25.19
CA MET A 190 16.44 2.73 -26.52
C MET A 190 16.36 4.25 -26.67
N VAL A 191 15.28 4.86 -26.15
CA VAL A 191 15.13 6.33 -26.19
C VAL A 191 16.19 7.00 -25.33
N LYS A 192 16.44 6.51 -24.11
CA LYS A 192 17.41 7.13 -23.20
C LYS A 192 18.85 6.99 -23.70
N GLU A 193 19.19 5.86 -24.32
CA GLU A 193 20.51 5.64 -24.93
C GLU A 193 20.74 6.58 -26.12
N LYS A 194 19.74 6.75 -26.99
CA LYS A 194 19.88 7.57 -28.20
C LYS A 194 19.78 9.07 -27.92
N PHE A 195 18.98 9.48 -26.94
CA PHE A 195 18.72 10.88 -26.61
C PHE A 195 18.86 11.14 -25.09
N PRO A 196 20.08 11.04 -24.53
CA PRO A 196 20.31 11.12 -23.09
C PRO A 196 20.03 12.50 -22.49
N SER A 197 20.00 13.55 -23.32
CA SER A 197 19.74 14.94 -22.93
C SER A 197 18.30 15.19 -22.48
N PHE A 198 17.34 14.40 -22.96
CA PHE A 198 15.95 14.51 -22.52
C PHE A 198 15.78 14.01 -21.09
N HIS A 199 14.95 14.74 -20.34
CA HIS A 199 14.34 14.26 -19.11
C HIS A 199 13.11 13.41 -19.48
N LEU A 200 13.31 12.09 -19.49
CA LEU A 200 12.35 11.11 -19.98
C LEU A 200 11.37 10.71 -18.87
N GLN A 201 10.08 10.90 -19.16
CA GLN A 201 8.94 10.48 -18.35
C GLN A 201 8.30 9.26 -19.01
N ALA A 202 8.39 8.10 -18.38
CA ALA A 202 7.70 6.89 -18.85
C ALA A 202 6.20 6.96 -18.55
N SER A 203 5.34 6.51 -19.47
CA SER A 203 3.88 6.49 -19.29
C SER A 203 3.26 5.20 -19.84
N GLY A 204 2.32 4.63 -19.09
CA GLY A 204 1.59 3.42 -19.48
C GLY A 204 2.21 2.10 -18.97
N GLY A 205 1.35 1.18 -18.58
CA GLY A 205 1.71 -0.21 -18.22
C GLY A 205 2.10 -0.48 -16.77
N ILE A 206 2.39 0.54 -15.95
CA ILE A 206 2.80 0.36 -14.55
C ILE A 206 1.71 -0.38 -13.77
N ALA A 207 2.04 -1.57 -13.28
CA ALA A 207 1.14 -2.46 -12.58
C ALA A 207 1.54 -2.67 -11.12
N ASN A 208 2.84 -2.63 -10.84
CA ASN A 208 3.40 -2.94 -9.53
C ASN A 208 4.67 -2.10 -9.24
N PHE A 209 5.25 -2.29 -8.05
CA PHE A 209 6.44 -1.55 -7.65
C PHE A 209 7.71 -1.96 -8.40
N SER A 210 7.85 -3.23 -8.76
CA SER A 210 9.02 -3.71 -9.51
C SER A 210 9.12 -2.99 -10.85
N ASP A 211 7.98 -2.67 -11.47
CA ASP A 211 7.94 -1.81 -12.66
C ASP A 211 8.57 -0.42 -12.41
N ILE A 212 8.26 0.20 -11.26
CA ILE A 212 8.86 1.49 -10.86
C ILE A 212 10.36 1.35 -10.64
N GLU A 213 10.80 0.32 -9.91
CA GLU A 213 12.22 0.07 -9.66
C GLU A 213 13.01 -0.12 -10.96
N ASN A 214 12.44 -0.88 -11.91
CA ASN A 214 13.02 -1.06 -13.24
C ASN A 214 13.10 0.27 -14.00
N LEU A 215 12.01 1.05 -14.02
CA LEU A 215 11.98 2.35 -14.68
C LEU A 215 12.94 3.36 -14.05
N MET A 216 13.21 3.31 -12.75
CA MET A 216 14.15 4.21 -12.05
C MET A 216 15.60 4.05 -12.53
N GLN A 217 15.94 2.87 -13.05
CA GLN A 217 17.26 2.60 -13.65
C GLN A 217 17.38 3.13 -15.08
N ILE A 218 16.24 3.37 -15.76
CA ILE A 218 16.19 3.67 -17.20
C ILE A 218 15.81 5.13 -17.46
N THR A 219 14.85 5.65 -16.70
CA THR A 219 14.18 6.94 -16.95
C THR A 219 14.38 7.92 -15.80
N ASP A 220 13.93 9.15 -15.99
CA ASP A 220 14.05 10.20 -14.98
C ASP A 220 12.81 10.31 -14.09
N SER A 221 11.64 9.94 -14.63
CA SER A 221 10.37 9.87 -13.89
C SER A 221 9.36 8.94 -14.57
N ALA A 222 8.29 8.60 -13.86
CA ALA A 222 7.22 7.75 -14.36
C ALA A 222 5.82 8.31 -14.03
N ILE A 223 5.01 8.51 -15.07
CA ILE A 223 3.60 8.91 -15.00
C ILE A 223 2.79 7.71 -14.52
N THR A 224 2.15 7.84 -13.37
CA THR A 224 1.38 6.76 -12.74
C THR A 224 -0.05 7.20 -12.48
N GLY A 225 -1.01 6.62 -13.19
CA GLY A 225 -2.45 6.87 -12.99
C GLY A 225 -3.12 5.75 -12.20
N LYS A 226 -3.70 4.77 -12.91
CA LYS A 226 -4.54 3.69 -12.36
C LYS A 226 -3.97 3.00 -11.11
N ALA A 227 -2.66 2.71 -11.07
CA ALA A 227 -2.02 2.03 -9.94
C ALA A 227 -2.04 2.85 -8.62
N LEU A 228 -2.12 4.19 -8.71
CA LEU A 228 -2.35 5.04 -7.53
C LEU A 228 -3.81 5.01 -7.09
N TYR A 229 -4.75 5.09 -8.04
CA TYR A 229 -6.19 5.06 -7.75
C TYR A 229 -6.69 3.73 -7.20
N SER A 230 -6.13 2.60 -7.65
CA SER A 230 -6.54 1.25 -7.24
C SER A 230 -5.98 0.83 -5.88
N GLY A 231 -5.20 1.69 -5.22
CA GLY A 231 -4.56 1.38 -3.94
C GLY A 231 -3.46 0.32 -4.04
N LEU A 232 -3.10 -0.12 -5.26
CA LEU A 232 -2.02 -1.10 -5.48
C LEU A 232 -0.69 -0.59 -4.92
N MET A 233 -0.47 0.73 -4.95
CA MET A 233 0.72 1.37 -4.42
C MET A 233 0.65 1.72 -2.93
N THR A 234 -0.49 1.50 -2.25
CA THR A 234 -0.70 1.91 -0.86
C THR A 234 0.37 1.34 0.08
N HIS A 235 0.70 0.05 -0.06
CA HIS A 235 1.73 -0.57 0.77
C HIS A 235 3.11 0.07 0.60
N ILE A 236 3.43 0.64 -0.55
CA ILE A 236 4.74 1.26 -0.81
C ILE A 236 4.83 2.59 -0.08
N PHE A 237 3.82 3.46 -0.22
CA PHE A 237 3.81 4.73 0.52
C PHE A 237 3.77 4.50 2.03
N ALA A 238 3.01 3.49 2.47
CA ALA A 238 2.97 3.09 3.86
C ALA A 238 4.34 2.58 4.35
N LYS A 239 5.06 1.80 3.53
CA LYS A 239 6.43 1.37 3.81
C LYS A 239 7.40 2.55 3.81
N ASP A 240 7.34 3.45 2.84
CA ASP A 240 8.21 4.63 2.78
C ASP A 240 8.06 5.49 4.05
N ASP A 241 6.83 5.78 4.47
CA ASP A 241 6.57 6.52 5.72
C ASP A 241 7.07 5.75 6.95
N LEU A 242 6.96 4.42 6.94
CA LEU A 242 7.50 3.55 7.98
C LEU A 242 9.03 3.59 8.04
N HIS A 243 9.71 3.52 6.89
CA HIS A 243 11.17 3.59 6.78
C HIS A 243 11.71 4.98 7.12
N LEU A 244 10.98 6.05 6.81
CA LEU A 244 11.32 7.41 7.24
C LEU A 244 11.25 7.57 8.77
N ALA A 245 10.40 6.80 9.45
CA ALA A 245 10.29 6.77 10.90
C ALA A 245 11.28 5.79 11.58
N ALA A 246 12.14 5.12 10.81
CA ALA A 246 13.05 4.11 11.33
C ALA A 246 14.10 4.68 12.30
N CYS A 247 14.51 3.87 13.27
CA CYS A 247 15.53 4.22 14.26
C CYS A 247 16.49 3.04 14.46
N SER A 248 17.72 3.15 13.96
CA SER A 248 18.74 2.10 14.04
C SER A 248 19.03 1.63 15.48
N LYS A 249 19.16 2.57 16.42
CA LYS A 249 19.39 2.25 17.84
C LYS A 249 18.24 1.42 18.42
N ARG A 250 16.99 1.74 18.08
CA ARG A 250 15.83 0.96 18.53
C ARG A 250 15.76 -0.39 17.83
N ALA A 251 16.10 -0.44 16.54
CA ALA A 251 16.15 -1.68 15.77
C ALA A 251 17.06 -2.72 16.42
N GLU A 252 18.27 -2.32 16.85
CA GLU A 252 19.21 -3.22 17.54
C GLU A 252 18.67 -3.77 18.86
N ILE A 253 18.00 -2.91 19.65
CA ILE A 253 17.35 -3.31 20.90
C ILE A 253 16.22 -4.30 20.62
N SER A 254 15.38 -4.01 19.62
CA SER A 254 14.27 -4.87 19.21
C SER A 254 14.77 -6.24 18.75
N GLN A 255 15.81 -6.31 17.91
CA GLN A 255 16.38 -7.59 17.45
C GLN A 255 16.80 -8.50 18.61
N LYS A 256 17.44 -7.93 19.64
CA LYS A 256 17.82 -8.69 20.85
C LYS A 256 16.59 -9.13 21.64
N PHE A 257 15.62 -8.22 21.84
CA PHE A 257 14.42 -8.49 22.60
C PHE A 257 13.54 -9.57 21.94
N PHE A 258 13.40 -9.52 20.62
CA PHE A 258 12.60 -10.46 19.83
C PHE A 258 13.34 -11.75 19.45
N LYS A 259 14.58 -11.93 19.94
CA LYS A 259 15.36 -13.16 19.78
C LYS A 259 15.49 -13.58 18.31
N THR A 260 16.21 -12.79 17.51
CA THR A 260 16.39 -13.03 16.07
C THR A 260 17.60 -13.88 15.69
N ALA A 261 18.35 -14.43 16.65
CA ALA A 261 19.51 -15.27 16.37
C ALA A 261 19.11 -16.68 15.88
N LYS A 262 20.04 -17.39 15.22
CA LYS A 262 19.80 -18.75 14.69
C LYS A 262 19.33 -19.69 15.81
N GLY A 263 18.24 -20.43 15.56
CA GLY A 263 17.63 -21.34 16.52
C GLY A 263 16.65 -20.67 17.51
N GLN A 264 16.43 -19.35 17.39
CA GLN A 264 15.42 -18.63 18.16
C GLN A 264 14.14 -18.40 17.34
N TYR A 265 13.02 -18.13 18.01
CA TYR A 265 11.71 -18.03 17.36
C TYR A 265 11.60 -16.85 16.38
N GLY A 266 12.35 -15.77 16.59
CA GLY A 266 12.35 -14.58 15.72
C GLY A 266 13.38 -14.66 14.60
N TYR A 267 13.99 -15.82 14.38
CA TYR A 267 15.05 -15.97 13.39
C TYR A 267 14.58 -15.56 11.99
N GLY A 268 15.33 -14.67 11.34
CA GLY A 268 15.01 -14.12 10.03
C GLY A 268 14.24 -12.80 10.04
N ASP A 269 13.70 -12.37 11.19
CA ASP A 269 13.09 -11.05 11.33
C ASP A 269 14.15 -9.95 11.26
N ILE A 270 13.88 -8.94 10.44
CA ILE A 270 14.62 -7.67 10.40
C ILE A 270 13.76 -6.61 11.09
N PHE A 271 14.34 -5.88 12.03
CA PHE A 271 13.67 -4.73 12.66
C PHE A 271 14.26 -3.43 12.13
N ILE A 272 13.40 -2.42 11.95
CA ILE A 272 13.80 -1.06 11.57
C ILE A 272 13.58 -0.04 12.70
N GLY A 273 13.01 -0.45 13.83
CA GLY A 273 13.00 0.34 15.07
C GLY A 273 11.89 1.39 15.14
N VAL A 274 10.77 1.16 14.46
CA VAL A 274 9.58 2.02 14.57
C VAL A 274 8.73 1.56 15.75
N ASP A 275 8.31 2.49 16.62
CA ASP A 275 7.44 2.13 17.75
C ASP A 275 5.99 1.89 17.31
N VAL A 276 5.31 1.02 18.04
CA VAL A 276 3.94 0.59 17.72
C VAL A 276 2.95 1.77 17.58
N PRO A 277 2.96 2.82 18.43
CA PRO A 277 2.11 4.00 18.22
C PRO A 277 2.32 4.66 16.85
N THR A 278 3.57 4.82 16.42
CA THR A 278 3.91 5.36 15.10
C THR A 278 3.41 4.46 13.98
N VAL A 279 3.61 3.14 14.08
CA VAL A 279 3.07 2.19 13.09
C VAL A 279 1.53 2.29 12.98
N ARG A 280 0.82 2.46 14.10
CA ARG A 280 -0.64 2.69 14.09
C ARG A 280 -1.04 4.01 13.44
N GLN A 281 -0.26 5.08 13.66
CA GLN A 281 -0.53 6.37 13.03
C GLN A 281 -0.40 6.28 11.50
N ILE A 282 0.65 5.60 11.02
CA ILE A 282 0.83 5.33 9.59
C ILE A 282 -0.33 4.46 9.08
N ALA A 283 -0.73 3.43 9.83
CA ALA A 283 -1.85 2.56 9.44
C ALA A 283 -3.12 3.38 9.12
N LYS A 284 -3.51 4.29 10.01
CA LYS A 284 -4.70 5.15 9.84
C LYS A 284 -4.68 5.97 8.55
N LYS A 285 -3.51 6.43 8.10
CA LYS A 285 -3.36 7.22 6.86
C LYS A 285 -3.67 6.39 5.60
N TYR A 286 -3.41 5.08 5.64
CA TYR A 286 -3.36 4.25 4.44
C TYR A 286 -4.40 3.11 4.41
N THR A 287 -5.03 2.75 5.54
CA THR A 287 -5.98 1.62 5.64
C THR A 287 -7.11 1.69 4.59
N GLN A 288 -7.63 2.88 4.32
CA GLN A 288 -8.76 3.07 3.39
C GLN A 288 -8.42 2.53 1.99
N ASN A 289 -7.18 2.77 1.54
CA ASN A 289 -6.71 2.39 0.21
C ASN A 289 -5.95 1.05 0.20
N ALA A 290 -5.77 0.40 1.36
CA ALA A 290 -5.17 -0.92 1.40
C ALA A 290 -6.13 -1.97 0.82
N THR A 291 -5.62 -2.93 0.06
CA THR A 291 -6.37 -4.10 -0.45
C THR A 291 -5.80 -5.39 0.16
N PHE A 292 -6.53 -6.51 0.06
CA PHE A 292 -5.99 -7.81 0.49
C PHE A 292 -4.69 -8.16 -0.23
N SER A 293 -4.56 -7.84 -1.52
CA SER A 293 -3.31 -8.02 -2.27
C SER A 293 -2.16 -7.23 -1.64
N THR A 294 -2.39 -5.96 -1.27
CA THR A 294 -1.34 -5.15 -0.62
C THR A 294 -0.97 -5.68 0.77
N ILE A 295 -1.94 -6.13 1.56
CA ILE A 295 -1.68 -6.71 2.88
C ILE A 295 -0.87 -8.00 2.72
N GLN A 296 -1.21 -8.84 1.75
CA GLN A 296 -0.46 -10.06 1.44
C GLN A 296 1.00 -9.76 1.07
N SER A 297 1.25 -8.73 0.25
CA SER A 297 2.61 -8.26 -0.07
C SER A 297 3.39 -7.83 1.18
N MET A 298 2.73 -7.14 2.11
CA MET A 298 3.36 -6.75 3.38
C MET A 298 3.67 -7.94 4.28
N MET A 299 2.81 -8.97 4.28
CA MET A 299 3.02 -10.19 5.06
C MET A 299 4.23 -11.01 4.61
N GLN A 300 4.68 -10.83 3.37
CA GLN A 300 5.86 -11.49 2.80
C GLN A 300 7.18 -10.77 3.13
N SER A 301 7.12 -9.60 3.79
CA SER A 301 8.31 -8.84 4.14
C SER A 301 9.13 -9.52 5.23
N LYS A 302 10.47 -9.47 5.10
CA LYS A 302 11.38 -9.81 6.19
C LYS A 302 11.36 -8.77 7.30
N ILE A 303 10.92 -7.55 6.99
CA ILE A 303 10.86 -6.46 7.97
C ILE A 303 9.63 -6.67 8.85
N HIS A 304 9.87 -6.70 10.16
CA HIS A 304 8.86 -6.97 11.16
C HIS A 304 7.79 -5.87 11.19
N GLU A 305 8.20 -4.60 11.22
CA GLU A 305 7.27 -3.47 11.30
C GLU A 305 6.40 -3.33 10.04
N GLU A 306 6.86 -3.81 8.87
CA GLU A 306 6.03 -3.86 7.66
C GLU A 306 4.89 -4.88 7.79
N ARG A 307 5.18 -6.07 8.35
CA ARG A 307 4.15 -7.08 8.64
C ARG A 307 3.17 -6.57 9.69
N LEU A 308 3.67 -5.93 10.75
CA LEU A 308 2.85 -5.32 11.78
C LEU A 308 1.90 -4.26 11.20
N LEU A 309 2.39 -3.41 10.30
CA LEU A 309 1.59 -2.42 9.59
C LEU A 309 0.49 -3.08 8.73
N GLY A 310 0.82 -4.15 8.00
CA GLY A 310 -0.15 -4.94 7.24
C GLY A 310 -1.25 -5.53 8.12
N LEU A 311 -0.90 -6.02 9.31
CA LEU A 311 -1.88 -6.51 10.29
C LEU A 311 -2.76 -5.39 10.84
N PHE A 312 -2.25 -4.16 11.00
CA PHE A 312 -3.09 -3.03 11.37
C PHE A 312 -4.08 -2.64 10.30
N PHE A 313 -3.69 -2.67 9.02
CA PHE A 313 -4.66 -2.51 7.94
C PHE A 313 -5.77 -3.56 8.02
N LEU A 314 -5.43 -4.82 8.29
CA LEU A 314 -6.40 -5.91 8.37
C LEU A 314 -7.33 -5.78 9.59
N VAL A 315 -6.79 -5.42 10.76
CA VAL A 315 -7.56 -5.15 11.98
C VAL A 315 -8.53 -3.99 11.77
N ASP A 316 -8.06 -2.86 11.23
CA ASP A 316 -8.93 -1.70 11.01
C ASP A 316 -10.03 -2.02 9.98
N LYS A 317 -9.70 -2.75 8.91
CA LYS A 317 -10.71 -3.22 7.95
C LYS A 317 -11.75 -4.12 8.62
N TYR A 318 -11.33 -5.04 9.47
CA TYR A 318 -12.24 -5.89 10.21
C TYR A 318 -13.16 -5.07 11.12
N GLN A 319 -12.63 -4.10 11.84
CA GLN A 319 -13.40 -3.25 12.76
C GLN A 319 -14.43 -2.39 12.03
N ASN A 320 -14.10 -1.91 10.82
CA ASN A 320 -15.00 -1.11 9.99
C ASN A 320 -15.96 -1.94 9.11
N ALA A 321 -15.76 -3.26 9.00
CA ALA A 321 -16.65 -4.14 8.24
C ALA A 321 -18.04 -4.20 8.89
N LYS A 322 -19.08 -3.97 8.08
CA LYS A 322 -20.48 -3.85 8.55
C LYS A 322 -21.23 -5.17 8.59
N SER A 323 -20.96 -6.09 7.65
CA SER A 323 -21.63 -7.38 7.56
C SER A 323 -20.82 -8.51 8.20
N LEU A 324 -21.50 -9.57 8.62
CA LEU A 324 -20.85 -10.79 9.08
C LEU A 324 -20.06 -11.48 7.95
N ASP A 325 -20.54 -11.42 6.71
CA ASP A 325 -19.86 -12.01 5.56
C ASP A 325 -18.52 -11.33 5.27
N SER A 326 -18.46 -9.99 5.28
CA SER A 326 -17.18 -9.28 5.11
C SER A 326 -16.22 -9.53 6.27
N LYS A 327 -16.74 -9.67 7.49
CA LYS A 327 -15.92 -10.08 8.65
C LYS A 327 -15.40 -11.50 8.51
N ARG A 328 -16.23 -12.41 7.97
CA ARG A 328 -15.85 -13.80 7.70
C ARG A 328 -14.75 -13.88 6.65
N GLU A 329 -14.90 -13.15 5.55
CA GLU A 329 -13.89 -13.04 4.50
C GLU A 329 -12.53 -12.61 5.05
N ILE A 330 -12.51 -11.63 5.96
CA ILE A 330 -11.29 -11.18 6.62
C ILE A 330 -10.71 -12.26 7.56
N CYS A 331 -11.54 -13.02 8.27
CA CYS A 331 -11.09 -14.14 9.10
C CYS A 331 -10.46 -15.24 8.24
N ASP A 332 -11.10 -15.60 7.14
CA ASP A 332 -10.61 -16.61 6.20
C ASP A 332 -9.30 -16.13 5.54
N PHE A 333 -9.21 -14.85 5.18
CA PHE A 333 -7.98 -14.24 4.67
C PHE A 333 -6.84 -14.26 5.71
N TYR A 334 -7.12 -13.90 6.96
CA TYR A 334 -6.15 -13.94 8.07
C TYR A 334 -5.59 -15.36 8.29
N LEU A 335 -6.44 -16.37 8.20
CA LEU A 335 -6.07 -17.79 8.37
C LEU A 335 -5.51 -18.43 7.09
N SER A 336 -5.53 -17.73 5.96
CA SER A 336 -4.98 -18.26 4.72
C SER A 336 -3.48 -18.53 4.85
N PRO A 337 -2.94 -19.57 4.18
CA PRO A 337 -1.50 -19.90 4.26
C PRO A 337 -0.60 -18.71 3.89
N LYS A 338 -1.05 -17.85 2.98
CA LYS A 338 -0.32 -16.67 2.50
C LYS A 338 -0.15 -15.59 3.57
N ILE A 339 -1.09 -15.50 4.52
CA ILE A 339 -1.05 -14.52 5.61
C ILE A 339 -0.47 -15.13 6.88
N ALA A 340 -0.91 -16.35 7.22
CA ALA A 340 -0.48 -17.05 8.43
C ALA A 340 1.05 -17.22 8.51
N GLN A 341 1.74 -17.41 7.38
CA GLN A 341 3.21 -17.47 7.34
C GLN A 341 3.91 -16.19 7.81
N GLY A 342 3.28 -15.03 7.61
CA GLY A 342 3.81 -13.74 8.04
C GLY A 342 3.40 -13.35 9.45
N VAL A 343 2.45 -14.05 10.09
CA VAL A 343 2.08 -13.85 11.50
C VAL A 343 2.89 -14.80 12.38
N ASN A 344 4.20 -14.63 12.32
CA ASN A 344 5.19 -15.57 12.86
C ASN A 344 6.05 -14.95 13.97
N ASN A 345 5.46 -14.04 14.74
CA ASN A 345 6.04 -13.50 15.95
C ASN A 345 4.93 -13.32 17.00
N TRP A 346 5.27 -13.37 18.28
CA TRP A 346 4.27 -13.40 19.35
C TRP A 346 3.48 -12.10 19.41
N ASP A 347 4.12 -10.95 19.16
CA ASP A 347 3.47 -9.65 19.21
C ASP A 347 2.56 -9.41 18.00
N LEU A 348 2.93 -9.92 16.81
CA LEU A 348 2.10 -9.91 15.61
C LEU A 348 0.79 -10.67 15.88
N VAL A 349 0.88 -11.86 16.50
CA VAL A 349 -0.30 -12.63 16.93
C VAL A 349 -1.11 -11.83 17.97
N ASP A 350 -0.46 -11.43 19.06
CA ASP A 350 -1.13 -10.85 20.23
C ASP A 350 -1.80 -9.51 19.93
N THR A 351 -1.31 -8.80 18.92
CA THR A 351 -1.83 -7.49 18.52
C THR A 351 -3.05 -7.58 17.60
N SER A 352 -3.27 -8.72 16.95
CA SER A 352 -4.22 -8.87 15.84
C SER A 352 -5.32 -9.92 16.08
N CYS A 353 -4.98 -11.15 16.50
CA CYS A 353 -5.89 -12.29 16.40
C CYS A 353 -7.18 -12.13 17.23
N TYR A 354 -7.09 -11.64 18.46
CA TYR A 354 -8.27 -11.47 19.31
C TYR A 354 -9.22 -10.38 18.80
N LYS A 355 -8.71 -9.40 18.05
CA LYS A 355 -9.53 -8.32 17.47
C LYS A 355 -10.27 -8.77 16.21
N ILE A 356 -9.79 -9.83 15.56
CA ILE A 356 -10.35 -10.38 14.33
C ILE A 356 -11.09 -11.68 14.65
N LEU A 357 -10.35 -12.76 14.93
CA LEU A 357 -10.90 -14.09 15.15
C LEU A 357 -11.66 -14.16 16.48
N GLY A 358 -11.11 -13.57 17.54
CA GLY A 358 -11.76 -13.55 18.85
C GLY A 358 -13.09 -12.81 18.84
N ASP A 359 -13.13 -11.61 18.25
CA ASP A 359 -14.36 -10.86 18.04
C ASP A 359 -15.35 -11.59 17.14
N PHE A 360 -14.87 -12.28 16.11
CA PHE A 360 -15.75 -13.07 15.23
C PHE A 360 -16.36 -14.26 15.96
N CYS A 361 -15.63 -14.94 16.85
CA CYS A 361 -16.16 -16.01 17.69
C CYS A 361 -17.32 -15.56 18.58
N MET A 362 -17.28 -14.31 19.10
CA MET A 362 -18.40 -13.76 19.89
C MET A 362 -19.67 -13.58 19.04
N LYS A 363 -19.48 -13.28 17.74
CA LYS A 363 -20.57 -13.02 16.79
C LYS A 363 -21.07 -14.28 16.09
N ASN A 364 -20.24 -15.32 16.04
CA ASN A 364 -20.54 -16.61 15.44
C ASN A 364 -19.89 -17.72 16.30
N LYS A 365 -20.72 -18.34 17.16
CA LYS A 365 -20.25 -19.35 18.12
C LYS A 365 -19.66 -20.60 17.46
N ASP A 366 -20.16 -20.98 16.28
CA ASP A 366 -19.66 -22.16 15.56
C ASP A 366 -18.20 -21.97 15.11
N PHE A 367 -17.78 -20.72 14.91
CA PHE A 367 -16.39 -20.40 14.58
C PHE A 367 -15.41 -20.69 15.72
N ILE A 368 -15.87 -20.89 16.96
CA ILE A 368 -15.02 -21.34 18.07
C ILE A 368 -14.35 -22.69 17.73
N ASN A 369 -15.02 -23.55 16.94
CA ASN A 369 -14.45 -24.81 16.45
C ASN A 369 -13.15 -24.62 15.66
N THR A 370 -13.00 -23.48 14.98
CA THR A 370 -11.75 -23.11 14.31
C THR A 370 -10.62 -22.93 15.31
N LEU A 371 -10.86 -22.32 16.48
CA LEU A 371 -9.83 -22.17 17.52
C LEU A 371 -9.36 -23.55 18.02
N TYR A 372 -10.28 -24.47 18.28
CA TYR A 372 -9.92 -25.84 18.67
C TYR A 372 -9.13 -26.58 17.59
N SER A 373 -9.45 -26.37 16.30
CA SER A 373 -8.70 -26.93 15.18
C SER A 373 -7.26 -26.37 15.14
N LEU A 374 -7.11 -25.05 15.28
CA LEU A 374 -5.81 -24.39 15.33
C LEU A 374 -4.95 -24.85 16.52
N ALA A 375 -5.57 -25.12 17.67
CA ALA A 375 -4.87 -25.62 18.85
C ALA A 375 -4.23 -27.00 18.64
N LYS A 376 -4.75 -27.79 17.69
CA LYS A 376 -4.22 -29.12 17.34
C LYS A 376 -3.15 -29.07 16.24
N SER A 377 -2.84 -27.90 15.68
CA SER A 377 -1.80 -27.76 14.66
C SER A 377 -0.40 -27.96 15.26
N ASP A 378 0.55 -28.49 14.51
CA ASP A 378 1.97 -28.51 14.91
C ASP A 378 2.65 -27.14 14.80
N ASN A 379 2.00 -26.16 14.16
CA ASN A 379 2.56 -24.83 13.99
C ASN A 379 2.39 -23.99 15.28
N LEU A 380 3.52 -23.57 15.85
CA LEU A 380 3.60 -22.72 17.05
C LEU A 380 2.67 -21.49 16.98
N TRP A 381 2.64 -20.80 15.85
CA TRP A 381 1.88 -19.55 15.70
C TRP A 381 0.39 -19.81 15.56
N LEU A 382 -0.02 -20.88 14.88
CA LEU A 382 -1.43 -21.31 14.85
C LEU A 382 -1.92 -21.73 16.23
N LYS A 383 -1.11 -22.47 16.99
CA LYS A 383 -1.38 -22.77 18.40
C LYS A 383 -1.54 -21.48 19.22
N ARG A 384 -0.62 -20.51 19.08
CA ARG A 384 -0.70 -19.23 19.80
C ARG A 384 -1.95 -18.44 19.42
N ILE A 385 -2.30 -18.39 18.12
CA ILE A 385 -3.52 -17.75 17.62
C ILE A 385 -4.75 -18.36 18.28
N SER A 386 -4.80 -19.70 18.43
CA SER A 386 -5.94 -20.38 19.07
C SER A 386 -6.19 -19.88 20.49
N ILE A 387 -5.14 -19.79 21.32
CA ILE A 387 -5.28 -19.40 22.72
C ILE A 387 -5.47 -17.89 22.87
N VAL A 388 -4.69 -17.06 22.17
CA VAL A 388 -4.76 -15.60 22.35
C VAL A 388 -6.05 -15.00 21.80
N SER A 389 -6.68 -15.63 20.81
CA SER A 389 -8.00 -15.21 20.32
C SER A 389 -9.07 -15.23 21.42
N ASN A 390 -8.90 -16.07 22.45
CA ASN A 390 -9.82 -16.14 23.59
C ASN A 390 -9.84 -14.86 24.43
N LEU A 391 -8.88 -13.94 24.29
CA LEU A 391 -8.90 -12.68 25.03
C LEU A 391 -10.21 -11.89 24.80
N ALA A 392 -10.78 -11.95 23.60
CA ALA A 392 -12.09 -11.34 23.31
C ALA A 392 -13.24 -12.08 24.02
N LEU A 393 -13.23 -13.41 23.99
CA LEU A 393 -14.22 -14.26 24.67
C LEU A 393 -14.19 -14.04 26.20
N ILE A 394 -13.01 -14.01 26.80
CA ILE A 394 -12.81 -13.75 28.24
C ILE A 394 -13.34 -12.37 28.62
N LYS A 395 -13.13 -11.35 27.77
CA LYS A 395 -13.69 -10.00 28.00
C LYS A 395 -15.21 -10.00 28.00
N ALA A 396 -15.84 -10.88 27.23
CA ALA A 396 -17.27 -11.13 27.20
C ALA A 396 -17.74 -12.24 28.17
N GLU A 397 -16.88 -12.64 29.12
CA GLU A 397 -17.17 -13.64 30.15
C GLU A 397 -17.50 -15.06 29.63
N ILE A 398 -17.04 -15.38 28.42
CA ILE A 398 -17.08 -16.71 27.83
C ILE A 398 -15.74 -17.41 28.10
N PHE A 399 -15.69 -18.25 29.13
CA PHE A 399 -14.43 -18.82 29.63
C PHE A 399 -14.12 -20.23 29.11
N THR A 400 -15.14 -21.05 28.84
CA THR A 400 -14.99 -22.48 28.51
C THR A 400 -13.98 -22.74 27.38
N PRO A 401 -14.03 -22.05 26.22
CA PRO A 401 -13.10 -22.33 25.13
C PRO A 401 -11.63 -22.11 25.51
N CYS A 402 -11.35 -21.11 26.36
CA CYS A 402 -10.01 -20.85 26.86
C CYS A 402 -9.52 -21.96 27.80
N LEU A 403 -10.38 -22.40 28.72
CA LEU A 403 -10.04 -23.45 29.69
C LEU A 403 -9.78 -24.79 28.99
N ASP A 404 -10.60 -25.13 27.98
CA ASP A 404 -10.43 -26.32 27.18
C ASP A 404 -9.11 -26.29 26.40
N ILE A 405 -8.80 -25.19 25.72
CA ILE A 405 -7.54 -25.03 24.98
C ILE A 405 -6.34 -25.05 25.94
N CYS A 406 -6.44 -24.42 27.12
CA CYS A 406 -5.40 -24.52 28.15
C CYS A 406 -5.17 -25.97 28.61
N THR A 407 -6.24 -26.78 28.70
CA THR A 407 -6.14 -28.20 29.05
C THR A 407 -5.41 -28.99 27.96
N LEU A 408 -5.68 -28.70 26.68
CA LEU A 408 -4.95 -29.31 25.56
C LEU A 408 -3.45 -28.99 25.59
N PHE A 409 -3.07 -27.80 26.07
CA PHE A 409 -1.69 -27.34 26.13
C PHE A 409 -0.91 -27.67 27.40
N LEU A 410 -1.49 -28.43 28.34
CA LEU A 410 -0.77 -28.85 29.56
C LEU A 410 0.51 -29.64 29.25
N ALA A 411 0.51 -30.43 28.17
CA ALA A 411 1.66 -31.21 27.72
C ALA A 411 2.49 -30.53 26.61
N ASP A 412 2.14 -29.29 26.22
CA ASP A 412 2.86 -28.58 25.18
C ASP A 412 4.24 -28.14 25.69
N LYS A 413 5.28 -28.34 24.86
CA LYS A 413 6.68 -28.07 25.22
C LYS A 413 7.12 -26.65 24.91
N GLU A 414 6.31 -25.89 24.18
CA GLU A 414 6.67 -24.55 23.71
C GLU A 414 6.43 -23.50 24.81
N ASP A 415 7.52 -22.89 25.30
CA ASP A 415 7.49 -21.83 26.31
C ASP A 415 6.54 -20.67 25.94
N LEU A 416 6.47 -20.32 24.65
CA LEU A 416 5.59 -19.26 24.18
C LEU A 416 4.11 -19.61 24.35
N ILE A 417 3.73 -20.89 24.19
CA ILE A 417 2.36 -21.37 24.42
C ILE A 417 2.04 -21.39 25.91
N ALA A 418 2.97 -21.89 26.75
CA ALA A 418 2.82 -21.86 28.20
C ALA A 418 2.59 -20.43 28.73
N LYS A 419 3.36 -19.45 28.23
CA LYS A 419 3.17 -18.02 28.58
C LYS A 419 1.81 -17.49 28.15
N ALA A 420 1.36 -17.83 26.94
CA ALA A 420 0.05 -17.40 26.44
C ALA A 420 -1.11 -17.99 27.28
N CYS A 421 -1.05 -19.29 27.59
CA CYS A 421 -2.05 -19.96 28.43
C CYS A 421 -2.07 -19.37 29.84
N GLY A 422 -0.90 -19.20 30.46
CA GLY A 422 -0.80 -18.59 31.78
C GLY A 422 -1.32 -17.15 31.79
N TRP A 423 -1.06 -16.38 30.73
CA TRP A 423 -1.65 -15.06 30.57
C TRP A 423 -3.19 -15.12 30.44
N MET A 424 -3.75 -15.96 29.58
CA MET A 424 -5.21 -16.06 29.44
C MET A 424 -5.89 -16.52 30.73
N LEU A 425 -5.33 -17.50 31.44
CA LEU A 425 -5.81 -17.91 32.77
C LEU A 425 -5.78 -16.77 33.78
N ARG A 426 -4.72 -15.95 33.76
CA ARG A 426 -4.65 -14.73 34.59
C ARG A 426 -5.75 -13.73 34.21
N GLU A 427 -6.06 -13.56 32.92
CA GLU A 427 -7.17 -12.69 32.49
C GLU A 427 -8.53 -13.24 32.93
N ILE A 428 -8.74 -14.56 32.93
CA ILE A 428 -9.92 -15.20 33.55
C ILE A 428 -9.96 -14.87 35.04
N GLY A 429 -8.87 -15.05 35.78
CA GLY A 429 -8.80 -14.78 37.21
C GLY A 429 -9.13 -13.34 37.61
N LYS A 430 -8.83 -12.36 36.74
CA LYS A 430 -9.24 -10.96 36.95
C LYS A 430 -10.74 -10.74 36.84
N LYS A 431 -11.44 -11.61 36.10
CA LYS A 431 -12.90 -11.57 35.90
C LYS A 431 -13.63 -12.45 36.90
N ASN A 432 -13.13 -13.66 37.11
CA ASN A 432 -13.70 -14.66 38.01
C ASN A 432 -12.57 -15.52 38.60
N ILE A 433 -12.26 -15.27 39.87
CA ILE A 433 -11.18 -15.95 40.59
C ILE A 433 -11.52 -17.39 40.94
N ASP A 434 -12.80 -17.72 41.11
CA ASP A 434 -13.26 -19.06 41.47
C ASP A 434 -13.07 -20.02 40.30
N ILE A 435 -13.42 -19.60 39.09
CA ILE A 435 -13.18 -20.36 37.86
C ILE A 435 -11.68 -20.66 37.67
N LEU A 436 -10.82 -19.67 37.90
CA LEU A 436 -9.38 -19.89 37.85
C LEU A 436 -8.93 -20.86 38.94
N SER A 437 -9.43 -20.71 40.17
CA SER A 437 -9.07 -21.56 41.30
C SER A 437 -9.46 -23.02 41.05
N ASP A 438 -10.66 -23.27 40.50
CA ASP A 438 -11.14 -24.60 40.12
C ASP A 438 -10.28 -25.23 39.03
N PHE A 439 -9.87 -24.45 38.02
CA PHE A 439 -8.98 -24.93 36.98
C PHE A 439 -7.60 -25.30 37.55
N LEU A 440 -7.04 -24.46 38.42
CA LEU A 440 -5.72 -24.69 39.03
C LEU A 440 -5.75 -25.91 39.97
N LEU A 441 -6.78 -26.07 40.79
CA LEU A 441 -6.90 -27.23 41.69
C LEU A 441 -6.89 -28.57 40.91
N LYS A 442 -7.49 -28.58 39.72
CA LYS A 442 -7.53 -29.78 38.87
C LYS A 442 -6.22 -30.06 38.12
N ASN A 443 -5.46 -29.02 37.79
CA ASN A 443 -4.39 -29.12 36.79
C ASN A 443 -3.00 -28.66 37.24
N ALA A 444 -2.85 -27.95 38.36
CA ALA A 444 -1.59 -27.30 38.76
C ALA A 444 -0.39 -28.25 38.78
N SER A 445 -0.57 -29.47 39.30
CA SER A 445 0.47 -30.50 39.37
C SER A 445 0.97 -30.99 38.00
N LYS A 446 0.18 -30.77 36.94
CA LYS A 446 0.51 -31.13 35.54
C LYS A 446 0.89 -29.92 34.69
N MET A 447 0.74 -28.70 35.21
CA MET A 447 0.98 -27.48 34.44
C MET A 447 2.48 -27.23 34.25
N PRO A 448 2.92 -26.75 33.07
CA PRO A 448 4.26 -26.22 32.91
C PRO A 448 4.51 -25.08 33.92
N ARG A 449 5.67 -25.09 34.59
CA ARG A 449 6.00 -24.09 35.64
C ARG A 449 5.81 -22.64 35.18
N ILE A 450 6.13 -22.37 33.91
CA ILE A 450 5.95 -21.04 33.29
C ILE A 450 4.46 -20.68 33.20
N MET A 451 3.61 -21.61 32.73
CA MET A 451 2.17 -21.40 32.64
C MET A 451 1.56 -21.11 34.01
N LEU A 452 1.91 -21.93 35.01
CA LEU A 452 1.44 -21.75 36.38
C LEU A 452 1.88 -20.40 36.95
N SER A 453 3.16 -20.03 36.77
CA SER A 453 3.70 -18.77 37.29
C SER A 453 2.99 -17.54 36.73
N TYR A 454 2.65 -17.55 35.43
CA TYR A 454 1.88 -16.47 34.81
C TYR A 454 0.43 -16.44 35.31
N ALA A 455 -0.22 -17.61 35.45
CA ALA A 455 -1.61 -17.71 35.89
C ALA A 455 -1.83 -17.13 37.29
N ILE A 456 -0.90 -17.38 38.22
CA ILE A 456 -1.00 -16.98 39.63
C ILE A 456 -0.37 -15.62 39.94
N GLU A 457 0.21 -14.92 38.97
CA GLU A 457 1.02 -13.70 39.20
C GLU A 457 0.28 -12.61 40.01
N LYS A 458 -1.03 -12.48 39.81
CA LYS A 458 -1.88 -11.49 40.50
C LYS A 458 -2.59 -12.03 41.75
N MET A 459 -2.38 -13.29 42.10
CA MET A 459 -2.94 -13.87 43.33
C MET A 459 -2.13 -13.43 44.57
N PRO A 460 -2.73 -13.45 45.77
CA PRO A 460 -1.99 -13.29 47.03
C PRO A 460 -0.82 -14.28 47.14
N LYS A 461 0.28 -13.87 47.77
CA LYS A 461 1.51 -14.68 47.88
C LYS A 461 1.25 -16.07 48.47
N GLU A 462 0.37 -16.18 49.46
CA GLU A 462 0.00 -17.44 50.10
C GLU A 462 -0.62 -18.43 49.09
N LYS A 463 -1.57 -17.97 48.25
CA LYS A 463 -2.14 -18.77 47.17
C LYS A 463 -1.10 -19.13 46.12
N GLN A 464 -0.17 -18.23 45.80
CA GLN A 464 0.90 -18.55 44.86
C GLN A 464 1.80 -19.68 45.38
N ILE A 465 2.16 -19.65 46.66
CA ILE A 465 2.96 -20.70 47.30
C ILE A 465 2.17 -22.01 47.32
N PHE A 466 0.90 -21.97 47.70
CA PHE A 466 0.01 -23.14 47.71
C PHE A 466 0.00 -23.86 46.36
N TYR A 467 -0.33 -23.17 45.27
CA TYR A 467 -0.43 -23.80 43.95
C TYR A 467 0.92 -24.27 43.39
N ARG A 468 2.05 -23.66 43.79
CA ARG A 468 3.39 -24.11 43.39
C ARG A 468 3.84 -25.39 44.10
N ASN A 469 3.18 -25.75 45.20
CA ASN A 469 3.50 -26.93 46.01
C ASN A 469 2.56 -28.13 45.75
N LEU A 470 1.56 -27.96 44.87
CA LEU A 470 0.76 -29.07 44.32
C LEU A 470 1.53 -29.76 43.19
#